data_AF-A0A6B3H6W5-F1
#
_entry.id   AF-A0A6B3H6W5-F1
#
_cell.length_a   1.000
_cell.length_b   1.000
_cell.length_c   1.000
_cell.angle_alpha   90.00
_cell.angle_beta   90.00
_cell.angle_gamma   90.00
#
_symmetry.space_group_name_H-M   'P 1'
#
loop_
_entity.id
_entity.type
_entity.pdbx_description
1 polymer ?
#
loop_
_entity_poly.entity_id
_entity_poly.type
_entity_poly.pdbx_seq_one_letter_code
_entity_poly.pdbx_strand_id
1 'polypeptide(L)'
;MPSWRSWHRPLVVFSAAMAALAVVSAVGLVVDDRVLVGAPIWAKPFKFSVSFVAYCLTLAWMLTLLTRGRRIGRWAGHVVVLTGVIEMVIITVQVVRGKRSHFNTATAFDSALWNAMGMTIVVLWAATLVIAVLLLRTRITDRATALAVRGGLLIALAGAGLGFLMALPSESRQAAAG
;
A
#
# COMPACT_ATOMS: atom_id res chain seq x y z
N MET A 1 -12.48 -12.83 20.29
CA MET A 1 -11.85 -11.94 19.28
C MET A 1 -11.96 -10.48 19.75
N PRO A 2 -10.95 -9.62 19.53
CA PRO A 2 -11.00 -8.21 19.92
C PRO A 2 -12.21 -7.49 19.28
N SER A 3 -12.91 -6.65 20.03
CA SER A 3 -14.01 -5.85 19.46
C SER A 3 -13.47 -4.91 18.38
N TRP A 4 -14.19 -4.70 17.28
CA TRP A 4 -13.78 -3.78 16.21
C TRP A 4 -13.49 -2.36 16.70
N ARG A 5 -14.06 -1.97 17.85
CA ARG A 5 -13.84 -0.68 18.51
C ARG A 5 -12.41 -0.48 19.03
N SER A 6 -11.65 -1.56 19.26
CA SER A 6 -10.24 -1.46 19.72
C SER A 6 -9.23 -1.35 18.57
N TRP A 7 -9.69 -1.39 17.33
CA TRP A 7 -8.81 -1.38 16.15
C TRP A 7 -8.19 0.01 15.94
N HIS A 8 -7.08 0.04 15.22
CA HIS A 8 -6.39 1.27 14.89
C HIS A 8 -7.26 2.18 14.01
N ARG A 9 -7.96 3.15 14.62
CA ARG A 9 -8.98 3.98 13.95
C ARG A 9 -8.51 4.60 12.63
N PRO A 10 -7.29 5.17 12.52
CA PRO A 10 -6.82 5.71 11.24
C PRO A 10 -6.74 4.69 10.11
N LEU A 11 -6.32 3.44 10.41
CA LEU A 11 -6.24 2.38 9.40
C LEU A 11 -7.64 1.97 8.94
N VAL A 12 -8.61 1.92 9.86
CA VAL A 12 -10.01 1.62 9.54
C VAL A 12 -10.64 2.72 8.69
N VAL A 13 -10.43 3.99 9.05
CA VAL A 13 -10.93 5.14 8.27
C VAL A 13 -10.31 5.16 6.88
N PHE A 14 -8.99 4.96 6.78
CA PHE A 14 -8.32 4.87 5.48
C PHE A 14 -8.86 3.69 4.64
N SER A 15 -9.12 2.54 5.26
CA SER A 15 -9.74 1.40 4.58
C SER A 15 -11.13 1.74 4.03
N ALA A 16 -11.96 2.46 4.81
CA ALA A 16 -13.27 2.90 4.34
C ALA A 16 -13.17 3.88 3.16
N ALA A 17 -12.21 4.82 3.21
CA ALA A 17 -11.93 5.72 2.10
C ALA A 17 -11.47 4.96 0.84
N MET A 18 -10.65 3.92 1.01
CA MET A 18 -10.22 3.05 -0.09
C MET A 18 -11.36 2.21 -0.65
N ALA A 19 -12.29 1.75 0.18
CA ALA A 19 -13.49 1.06 -0.30
C ALA A 19 -14.36 2.00 -1.16
N ALA A 20 -14.55 3.24 -0.73
CA ALA A 20 -15.26 4.25 -1.53
C ALA A 20 -14.52 4.53 -2.86
N LEU A 21 -13.20 4.69 -2.82
CA LEU A 21 -12.40 4.91 -4.03
C LEU A 21 -12.39 3.68 -4.96
N ALA A 22 -12.49 2.46 -4.42
CA ALA A 22 -12.65 1.25 -5.23
C ALA A 22 -13.98 1.29 -5.98
N VAL A 23 -15.08 1.72 -5.35
CA VAL A 23 -16.37 1.90 -6.02
C VAL A 23 -16.27 2.97 -7.12
N VAL A 24 -15.66 4.12 -6.83
CA VAL A 24 -15.45 5.18 -7.84
C VAL A 24 -14.62 4.67 -9.02
N SER A 25 -13.54 3.94 -8.74
CA SER A 25 -12.68 3.37 -9.78
C SER A 25 -13.38 2.27 -10.58
N ALA A 26 -14.27 1.48 -9.95
CA ALA A 26 -15.08 0.49 -10.63
C ALA A 26 -16.10 1.14 -11.57
N VAL A 27 -16.73 2.25 -11.17
CA VAL A 27 -17.55 3.06 -12.07
C VAL A 27 -16.70 3.60 -13.22
N GLY A 28 -15.52 4.15 -12.92
CA GLY A 28 -14.56 4.61 -13.93
C GLY A 28 -14.17 3.54 -14.94
N LEU A 29 -14.02 2.27 -14.51
CA LEU A 29 -13.75 1.16 -15.42
C LEU A 29 -14.88 0.87 -16.42
N VAL A 30 -16.11 1.30 -16.13
CA VAL A 30 -17.28 1.10 -16.98
C VAL A 30 -17.56 2.31 -17.86
N VAL A 31 -17.30 3.53 -17.36
CA VAL A 31 -17.74 4.78 -18.03
C VAL A 31 -16.61 5.59 -18.68
N ASP A 32 -15.34 5.23 -18.44
CA ASP A 32 -14.18 5.94 -18.99
C ASP A 32 -13.33 5.00 -19.86
N ASP A 33 -13.46 5.16 -21.17
CA ASP A 33 -12.82 4.32 -22.20
C ASP A 33 -11.31 4.58 -22.35
N ARG A 34 -10.73 5.52 -21.60
CA ARG A 34 -9.30 5.84 -21.71
C ARG A 34 -8.46 4.64 -21.33
N VAL A 35 -7.48 4.34 -22.19
CA VAL A 35 -6.48 3.29 -21.98
C VAL A 35 -5.13 3.93 -21.70
N LEU A 36 -4.46 3.44 -20.67
CA LEU A 36 -3.12 3.87 -20.28
C LEU A 36 -2.22 2.64 -20.18
N VAL A 37 -1.23 2.54 -21.08
CA VAL A 37 -0.29 1.41 -21.16
C VAL A 37 -0.97 0.07 -21.44
N GLY A 38 -1.98 0.07 -22.32
CA GLY A 38 -2.68 -1.16 -22.73
C GLY A 38 -3.69 -1.70 -21.72
N ALA A 39 -4.01 -0.94 -20.66
CA ALA A 39 -5.08 -1.27 -19.72
C ALA A 39 -6.01 -0.08 -19.47
N PRO A 40 -7.28 -0.30 -19.08
CA PRO A 40 -8.18 0.77 -18.68
C PRO A 40 -7.58 1.66 -17.60
N ILE A 41 -7.72 2.98 -17.72
CA ILE A 41 -6.98 3.92 -16.90
C ILE A 41 -7.29 3.81 -15.39
N TRP A 42 -8.52 3.42 -15.05
CA TRP A 42 -8.98 3.20 -13.67
C TRP A 42 -8.59 1.84 -13.08
N ALA A 43 -8.01 0.94 -13.87
CA ALA A 43 -7.66 -0.41 -13.40
C ALA A 43 -6.61 -0.37 -12.28
N LYS A 44 -5.67 0.58 -12.33
CA LYS A 44 -4.63 0.74 -11.32
C LYS A 44 -5.21 1.25 -9.98
N PRO A 45 -5.95 2.39 -9.94
CA PRO A 45 -6.65 2.83 -8.74
C PRO A 45 -7.50 1.73 -8.11
N PHE A 46 -8.29 1.00 -8.91
CA PHE A 46 -9.15 -0.08 -8.41
C PHE A 46 -8.36 -1.16 -7.67
N LYS A 47 -7.32 -1.71 -8.30
CA LYS A 47 -6.47 -2.77 -7.71
C LYS A 47 -5.79 -2.32 -6.42
N PHE A 48 -5.27 -1.09 -6.40
CA PHE A 48 -4.61 -0.53 -5.22
C PHE A 48 -5.60 -0.28 -4.08
N SER A 49 -6.76 0.30 -4.38
CA SER A 49 -7.82 0.52 -3.39
C SER A 49 -8.28 -0.78 -2.75
N VAL A 50 -8.61 -1.81 -3.53
CA VAL A 50 -9.02 -3.13 -3.00
C VAL A 50 -7.90 -3.74 -2.13
N SER A 51 -6.65 -3.64 -2.57
CA SER A 51 -5.50 -4.15 -1.81
C SER A 51 -5.33 -3.40 -0.48
N PHE A 52 -5.43 -2.07 -0.47
CA PHE A 52 -5.32 -1.27 0.74
C PHE A 52 -6.47 -1.55 1.73
N VAL A 53 -7.69 -1.83 1.26
CA VAL A 53 -8.79 -2.25 2.15
C VAL A 53 -8.40 -3.52 2.92
N ALA A 54 -8.02 -4.58 2.20
CA ALA A 54 -7.66 -5.85 2.82
C ALA A 54 -6.43 -5.68 3.74
N TYR A 55 -5.42 -4.98 3.24
CA TYR A 55 -4.15 -4.77 3.94
C TYR A 55 -4.30 -3.96 5.23
N CYS A 56 -4.97 -2.80 5.17
CA CYS A 56 -5.10 -1.91 6.33
C CYS A 56 -6.07 -2.45 7.38
N LEU A 57 -7.15 -3.14 7.00
CA LEU A 57 -8.01 -3.83 7.96
C LEU A 57 -7.25 -4.97 8.66
N THR A 58 -6.45 -5.73 7.91
CA THR A 58 -5.61 -6.79 8.48
C THR A 58 -4.61 -6.22 9.50
N LEU A 59 -3.92 -5.13 9.16
CA LEU A 59 -3.02 -4.46 10.10
C LEU A 59 -3.76 -3.86 11.30
N ALA A 60 -4.92 -3.25 11.10
CA ALA A 60 -5.72 -2.67 12.17
C ALA A 60 -6.13 -3.73 13.20
N TRP A 61 -6.48 -4.94 12.73
CA TRP A 61 -6.71 -6.11 13.56
C TRP A 61 -5.43 -6.59 14.24
N MET A 62 -4.34 -6.83 13.50
CA MET A 62 -3.10 -7.37 14.05
C MET A 62 -2.50 -6.47 15.15
N LEU A 63 -2.60 -5.14 15.01
CA LEU A 63 -2.14 -4.20 16.04
C LEU A 63 -2.86 -4.35 17.38
N THR A 64 -4.06 -4.94 17.41
CA THR A 64 -4.76 -5.28 18.67
C THR A 64 -4.11 -6.43 19.43
N LEU A 65 -3.32 -7.27 18.74
CA LEU A 65 -2.63 -8.42 19.34
C LEU A 65 -1.38 -8.02 20.12
N LEU A 66 -0.83 -6.82 19.87
CA LEU A 66 0.41 -6.36 20.51
C LEU A 66 0.24 -6.18 22.02
N THR A 67 0.99 -6.96 22.79
CA THR A 67 1.09 -6.82 24.26
C THR A 67 2.19 -5.85 24.68
N ARG A 68 3.25 -5.72 23.87
CA ARG A 68 4.38 -4.79 24.08
C ARG A 68 4.60 -3.93 22.84
N GLY A 69 5.26 -2.79 22.99
CA GLY A 69 5.56 -1.89 21.87
C GLY A 69 4.33 -1.22 21.23
N ARG A 70 3.18 -1.17 21.94
CA ARG A 70 1.91 -0.63 21.42
C ARG A 70 1.99 0.83 20.94
N ARG A 71 2.91 1.64 21.49
CA ARG A 71 3.14 3.02 21.02
C ARG A 71 3.86 3.04 19.67
N ILE A 72 4.89 2.21 19.53
CA ILE A 72 5.65 2.07 18.27
C ILE A 72 4.74 1.50 17.18
N GLY A 73 3.96 0.45 17.49
CA GLY A 73 2.99 -0.12 16.54
C GLY A 73 1.93 0.89 16.09
N ARG A 74 1.45 1.75 16.99
CA ARG A 74 0.55 2.86 16.64
C ARG A 74 1.19 3.86 15.69
N TRP A 75 2.41 4.33 15.99
CA TRP A 75 3.14 5.23 15.10
C TRP A 75 3.41 4.61 13.72
N ALA A 76 3.83 3.35 13.68
CA ALA A 76 4.00 2.63 12.42
C ALA A 76 2.67 2.53 11.65
N GLY A 77 1.55 2.29 12.33
CA GLY A 77 0.21 2.35 11.74
C GLY A 77 -0.14 3.72 11.15
N HIS A 78 0.20 4.82 11.83
CA HIS A 78 0.04 6.18 11.28
C HIS A 78 0.90 6.40 10.03
N VAL A 79 2.14 5.93 10.03
CA VAL A 79 3.06 6.03 8.89
C VAL A 79 2.53 5.26 7.68
N VAL A 80 2.01 4.04 7.87
CA VAL A 80 1.37 3.25 6.81
C VAL A 80 0.19 4.01 6.21
N VAL A 81 -0.66 4.62 7.04
CA VAL A 81 -1.80 5.43 6.55
C VAL A 81 -1.31 6.64 5.77
N LEU A 82 -0.34 7.40 6.30
CA LEU A 82 0.16 8.61 5.65
C LEU A 82 0.78 8.30 4.28
N THR A 83 1.65 7.30 4.22
CA THR A 83 2.29 6.87 2.96
C THR A 83 1.25 6.32 1.98
N GLY A 84 0.29 5.52 2.44
CA GLY A 84 -0.81 5.02 1.61
C GLY A 84 -1.71 6.12 1.04
N VAL A 85 -1.99 7.17 1.82
CA VAL A 85 -2.73 8.35 1.34
C VAL A 85 -1.95 9.05 0.24
N ILE A 86 -0.66 9.32 0.45
CA ILE A 86 0.19 9.99 -0.54
C ILE A 86 0.22 9.17 -1.85
N GLU A 87 0.48 7.87 -1.76
CA GLU A 87 0.46 6.95 -2.91
C GLU A 87 -0.85 7.05 -3.70
N MET A 88 -1.99 6.94 -3.01
CA MET A 88 -3.30 6.93 -3.66
C MET A 88 -3.69 8.28 -4.25
N VAL A 89 -3.30 9.39 -3.61
CA VAL A 89 -3.46 10.73 -4.19
C VAL A 89 -2.66 10.84 -5.48
N ILE A 90 -1.37 10.45 -5.48
CA ILE A 90 -0.52 10.53 -6.67
C ILE A 90 -1.06 9.65 -7.80
N ILE A 91 -1.44 8.40 -7.50
CA ILE A 91 -2.01 7.47 -8.49
C ILE A 91 -3.27 8.06 -9.11
N THR A 92 -4.19 8.57 -8.29
CA THR A 92 -5.49 9.09 -8.75
C THR A 92 -5.31 10.36 -9.57
N VAL A 93 -4.47 11.29 -9.12
CA VAL A 93 -4.16 12.53 -9.87
C VAL A 93 -3.55 12.21 -11.23
N GLN A 94 -2.60 11.27 -11.30
CA GLN A 94 -1.98 10.88 -12.56
C GLN A 94 -2.96 10.20 -13.52
N VAL A 95 -3.88 9.37 -12.99
CA VAL A 95 -4.99 8.78 -13.76
C VAL A 95 -5.91 9.85 -14.34
N VAL A 96 -6.34 10.83 -13.54
CA VAL A 96 -7.18 11.93 -14.04
C VAL A 96 -6.47 12.70 -15.16
N ARG A 97 -5.16 12.94 -15.01
CA ARG A 97 -4.31 13.60 -16.01
C ARG A 97 -4.01 12.76 -17.26
N GLY A 98 -4.42 11.50 -17.33
CA GLY A 98 -4.10 10.64 -18.48
C GLY A 98 -2.62 10.22 -18.52
N LYS A 99 -1.92 10.20 -17.38
CA LYS A 99 -0.47 10.03 -17.29
C LYS A 99 -0.10 8.84 -16.41
N ARG A 100 1.07 8.25 -16.69
CA ARG A 100 1.64 7.19 -15.86
C ARG A 100 2.10 7.78 -14.54
N SER A 101 1.81 7.12 -13.43
CA SER A 101 2.36 7.49 -12.13
C SER A 101 3.74 6.88 -11.87
N HIS A 102 4.02 5.71 -12.42
CA HIS A 102 5.32 5.05 -12.28
C HIS A 102 6.19 5.25 -13.52
N PHE A 103 7.48 5.48 -13.33
CA PHE A 103 8.49 5.69 -14.38
C PHE A 103 8.19 6.85 -15.34
N ASN A 104 7.41 7.85 -14.89
CA ASN A 104 7.10 9.02 -15.71
C ASN A 104 8.02 10.19 -15.34
N THR A 105 8.97 10.49 -16.21
CA THR A 105 9.92 11.59 -16.05
C THR A 105 9.78 12.65 -17.15
N ALA A 106 8.60 12.73 -17.77
CA ALA A 106 8.36 13.62 -18.91
C ALA A 106 8.41 15.12 -18.53
N THR A 107 8.09 15.46 -17.28
CA THR A 107 8.12 16.83 -16.75
C THR A 107 8.73 16.85 -15.35
N ALA A 108 9.18 18.01 -14.88
CA ALA A 108 9.68 18.16 -13.51
C ALA A 108 8.64 17.75 -12.46
N PHE A 109 7.36 18.06 -12.71
CA PHE A 109 6.26 17.66 -11.85
C PHE A 109 6.07 16.13 -11.83
N ASP A 110 6.10 15.48 -12.99
CA ASP A 110 5.96 14.02 -13.07
C ASP A 110 7.12 13.30 -12.39
N SER A 111 8.34 13.79 -12.57
CA SER A 111 9.54 13.28 -11.89
C SER A 111 9.45 13.44 -10.37
N ALA A 112 8.95 14.58 -9.88
CA ALA A 112 8.76 14.81 -8.45
C ALA A 112 7.73 13.82 -7.86
N LEU A 113 6.62 13.60 -8.56
CA LEU A 113 5.62 12.61 -8.16
C LEU A 113 6.20 11.19 -8.16
N TRP A 114 6.94 10.81 -9.20
CA TRP A 114 7.59 9.49 -9.27
C TRP A 114 8.59 9.27 -8.12
N ASN A 115 9.43 10.25 -7.84
CA ASN A 115 10.39 10.18 -6.73
C ASN A 115 9.69 10.10 -5.37
N ALA A 116 8.60 10.86 -5.19
CA ALA A 116 7.79 10.79 -3.98
C ALA A 116 7.25 9.37 -3.75
N MET A 117 6.72 8.72 -4.80
CA MET A 117 6.25 7.33 -4.74
C MET A 117 7.37 6.35 -4.34
N GLY A 118 8.57 6.52 -4.93
CA GLY A 118 9.74 5.72 -4.58
C GLY A 118 10.13 5.84 -3.09
N MET A 119 10.03 7.04 -2.52
CA MET A 119 10.28 7.26 -1.09
C MET A 119 9.16 6.66 -0.21
N THR A 120 7.90 6.91 -0.57
CA THR A 120 6.75 6.46 0.23
C THR A 120 6.66 4.95 0.30
N ILE A 121 6.99 4.21 -0.77
CA ILE A 121 6.98 2.74 -0.73
C ILE A 121 8.05 2.17 0.20
N VAL A 122 9.25 2.78 0.24
CA VAL A 122 10.32 2.38 1.19
C VAL A 122 9.86 2.62 2.62
N VAL A 123 9.29 3.79 2.90
CA VAL A 123 8.81 4.16 4.24
C VAL A 123 7.64 3.27 4.68
N LEU A 124 6.69 2.99 3.77
CA LEU A 124 5.57 2.08 4.02
C LEU A 124 6.08 0.67 4.35
N TRP A 125 7.02 0.16 3.55
CA TRP A 125 7.63 -1.15 3.76
C TRP A 125 8.35 -1.21 5.11
N ALA A 126 9.14 -0.20 5.45
CA ALA A 126 9.84 -0.12 6.73
C ALA A 126 8.86 -0.08 7.93
N ALA A 127 7.79 0.71 7.85
CA ALA A 127 6.76 0.74 8.88
C ALA A 127 6.07 -0.63 9.05
N THR A 128 5.84 -1.32 7.94
CA THR A 128 5.29 -2.69 7.92
C THR A 128 6.25 -3.67 8.59
N LEU A 129 7.55 -3.57 8.28
CA LEU A 129 8.59 -4.40 8.90
C LEU A 129 8.63 -4.18 10.41
N VAL A 130 8.52 -2.93 10.87
CA VAL A 130 8.43 -2.62 12.32
C VAL A 130 7.22 -3.32 12.95
N ILE A 131 6.04 -3.23 12.34
CA ILE A 131 4.84 -3.93 12.83
C ILE A 131 5.07 -5.44 12.85
N ALA A 132 5.68 -5.99 11.80
CA ALA A 132 5.98 -7.42 11.69
C ALA A 132 6.91 -7.89 12.82
N VAL A 133 8.02 -7.18 13.07
CA VAL A 133 8.97 -7.49 14.14
C VAL A 133 8.29 -7.44 15.51
N LEU A 134 7.44 -6.45 15.76
CA LEU A 134 6.68 -6.36 17.02
C LEU A 134 5.72 -7.55 17.20
N LEU A 135 5.06 -7.98 16.13
CA LEU A 135 4.14 -9.13 16.15
C LEU A 135 4.89 -10.46 16.32
N LEU A 136 6.04 -10.62 15.67
CA LEU A 136 6.89 -11.81 15.84
C LEU A 136 7.41 -11.97 17.27
N ARG A 137 7.65 -10.86 17.97
CA ARG A 137 8.05 -10.84 19.38
C ARG A 137 6.87 -10.97 20.35
N THR A 138 5.64 -10.90 19.86
CA THR A 138 4.44 -11.03 20.67
C THR A 138 4.07 -12.51 20.81
N ARG A 139 3.85 -12.97 22.05
CA ARG A 139 3.33 -14.32 22.31
C ARG A 139 1.83 -14.33 22.00
N ILE A 140 1.45 -14.98 20.91
CA ILE A 140 0.05 -15.26 20.55
C ILE A 140 -0.26 -16.69 20.98
N THR A 141 -1.19 -16.85 21.93
CA THR A 141 -1.51 -18.15 22.56
C THR A 141 -2.19 -19.11 21.59
N ASP A 142 -3.04 -18.61 20.72
CA ASP A 142 -3.71 -19.41 19.70
C ASP A 142 -2.76 -19.71 18.53
N ARG A 143 -2.49 -21.01 18.29
CA ARG A 143 -1.53 -21.46 17.27
C ARG A 143 -1.98 -21.10 15.86
N ALA A 144 -3.28 -21.21 15.57
CA ALA A 144 -3.82 -20.90 14.25
C ALA A 144 -3.63 -19.41 13.92
N THR A 145 -4.00 -18.52 14.85
CA THR A 145 -3.76 -17.07 14.73
C THR A 145 -2.27 -16.75 14.59
N ALA A 146 -1.41 -17.40 15.37
CA ALA A 146 0.04 -17.18 15.30
C ALA A 146 0.60 -17.53 13.91
N LEU A 147 0.18 -18.66 13.32
CA LEU A 147 0.60 -19.07 11.99
C LEU A 147 0.06 -18.13 10.91
N ALA A 148 -1.22 -17.75 10.99
CA ALA A 148 -1.84 -16.82 10.06
C ALA A 148 -1.14 -15.45 10.06
N VAL A 149 -0.81 -14.92 11.26
CA VAL A 149 -0.07 -13.67 11.39
C VAL A 149 1.33 -13.79 10.77
N ARG A 150 2.07 -14.84 11.11
CA ARG A 150 3.44 -15.05 10.60
C ARG A 150 3.46 -15.24 9.08
N GLY A 151 2.61 -16.10 8.55
CA GLY A 151 2.48 -16.34 7.11
C GLY A 151 2.05 -15.09 6.36
N GLY A 152 1.03 -14.38 6.85
CA GLY A 152 0.57 -13.14 6.25
C GLY A 152 1.63 -12.04 6.21
N LEU A 153 2.39 -11.87 7.31
CA LEU A 153 3.49 -10.90 7.36
C LEU A 153 4.63 -11.26 6.41
N LEU A 154 4.99 -12.55 6.31
CA LEU A 154 6.02 -13.02 5.39
C LEU A 154 5.62 -12.76 3.94
N ILE A 155 4.39 -13.14 3.56
CA ILE A 155 3.86 -12.93 2.21
C ILE A 155 3.82 -11.42 1.89
N ALA A 156 3.33 -10.60 2.82
CA ALA A 156 3.23 -9.16 2.61
C ALA A 156 4.61 -8.51 2.44
N LEU A 157 5.59 -8.83 3.30
CA LEU A 157 6.94 -8.27 3.23
C LEU A 157 7.70 -8.76 2.00
N ALA A 158 7.59 -10.03 1.66
CA ALA A 158 8.23 -10.60 0.47
C ALA A 158 7.62 -10.00 -0.81
N GLY A 159 6.29 -9.99 -0.91
CA GLY A 159 5.58 -9.41 -2.06
C GLY A 159 5.90 -7.93 -2.27
N ALA A 160 5.90 -7.14 -1.20
CA ALA A 160 6.30 -5.74 -1.28
C ALA A 160 7.80 -5.57 -1.60
N GLY A 161 8.65 -6.47 -1.08
CA GLY A 161 10.07 -6.51 -1.37
C GLY A 161 10.40 -6.78 -2.86
N LEU A 162 9.61 -7.63 -3.52
CA LEU A 162 9.75 -7.88 -4.96
C LEU A 162 9.52 -6.62 -5.80
N GLY A 163 8.74 -5.65 -5.31
CA GLY A 163 8.56 -4.35 -5.95
C GLY A 163 9.87 -3.59 -6.14
N PHE A 164 10.84 -3.74 -5.23
CA PHE A 164 12.16 -3.12 -5.36
C PHE A 164 12.97 -3.71 -6.52
N LEU A 165 12.80 -4.99 -6.82
CA LEU A 165 13.47 -5.63 -7.96
C LEU A 165 13.00 -5.05 -9.30
N MET A 166 11.72 -4.64 -9.39
CA MET A 166 11.19 -3.99 -10.59
C MET A 166 11.72 -2.55 -10.78
N ALA A 167 12.13 -1.91 -9.67
CA ALA A 167 12.71 -0.57 -9.69
C ALA A 167 14.17 -0.56 -10.17
N LEU A 168 14.87 -1.70 -10.12
CA LEU A 168 16.22 -1.84 -10.66
C LEU A 168 16.22 -1.54 -12.18
N PRO A 169 17.28 -0.92 -12.72
CA PRO A 169 17.43 -0.72 -14.15
C PRO A 169 17.38 -2.07 -14.88
N SER A 170 16.49 -2.20 -15.86
CA SER A 170 16.52 -3.31 -16.80
C SER A 170 17.47 -2.97 -17.96
N GLU A 171 18.13 -3.95 -18.56
CA GLU A 171 19.02 -3.75 -19.72
C GLU A 171 18.30 -2.98 -20.85
N SER A 172 17.01 -3.24 -21.02
CA SER A 172 16.12 -2.52 -21.95
C SER A 172 15.97 -1.01 -21.66
N ARG A 173 16.14 -0.56 -20.41
CA ARG A 173 16.10 0.86 -20.03
C ARG A 173 17.44 1.55 -20.23
N GLN A 174 18.55 0.81 -20.15
CA GLN A 174 19.89 1.32 -20.42
C GLN A 174 20.12 1.47 -21.94
N ALA A 175 19.64 0.53 -22.75
CA ALA A 175 19.74 0.57 -24.20
C ALA A 175 18.89 1.70 -24.85
N ALA A 176 17.86 2.21 -24.18
CA ALA A 176 17.05 3.35 -24.64
C ALA A 176 17.58 4.71 -24.16
N ALA A 177 18.60 4.71 -23.30
CA ALA A 177 19.21 5.91 -22.72
C ALA A 177 20.64 6.17 -23.22
N GLY A 178 21.19 5.29 -24.06
CA GLY A 178 22.42 5.48 -24.84
C GLY A 178 22.10 5.69 -26.31
#